data_AF-A0A345JPV9-F1
#
_entry.id   AF-A0A345JPV9-F1
#
_cell.length_a   1.000
_cell.length_b   1.000
_cell.length_c   1.000
_cell.angle_alpha   90.00
_cell.angle_beta   90.00
_cell.angle_gamma   90.00
#
_symmetry.space_group_name_H-M   'P 1'
#
loop_
_entity.id
_entity.type
_entity.pdbx_description
1 polymer ?
#
loop_
_entity_poly.entity_id
_entity_poly.type
_entity_poly.pdbx_seq_one_letter_code
_entity_poly.pdbx_strand_id
1 'polypeptide(L)'
;MEPIEYLNKITQVNFYPERDRLLIEAYLLDGNTVEIKKIYYNQIFDSYRINTGAYLSYIKYANAEESQEAKQKIKEHINAKDFGVETIEALYTLGEYDLLEDALVDFAKTNEELDLRYVSDIRKISTSISKEKPLVAVLIRRLLVADCLNGGKSKYYDYAVSDLKKAIEFGEIVENWREIQHPIVYFNFLIERHKRKVGFWNRVADANLKELIEKIHQKN
;
A
#
# COMPACT_ATOMS: atom_id res chain seq x y z
N MET A 1 20.68 29.13 -27.95
CA MET A 1 19.91 27.87 -27.81
C MET A 1 19.06 28.05 -26.59
N GLU A 2 17.75 27.95 -26.76
CA GLU A 2 16.79 28.18 -25.69
C GLU A 2 16.89 27.01 -24.68
N PRO A 3 16.80 27.24 -23.35
CA PRO A 3 17.07 26.20 -22.33
C PRO A 3 16.26 24.91 -22.53
N ILE A 4 14.99 25.01 -22.94
CA ILE A 4 14.12 23.86 -23.25
C ILE A 4 14.67 23.05 -24.43
N GLU A 5 15.11 23.72 -25.50
CA GLU A 5 15.67 23.09 -26.69
C GLU A 5 16.96 22.30 -26.38
N TYR A 6 17.77 22.81 -25.46
CA TYR A 6 18.97 22.10 -24.99
C TYR A 6 18.60 20.86 -24.17
N LEU A 7 17.70 21.00 -23.20
CA LEU A 7 17.28 19.90 -22.32
C LEU A 7 16.61 18.76 -23.11
N ASN A 8 15.78 19.08 -24.11
CA ASN A 8 15.12 18.08 -24.96
C ASN A 8 16.11 17.26 -25.82
N LYS A 9 17.34 17.74 -26.03
CA LYS A 9 18.40 16.98 -26.74
C LYS A 9 19.12 15.96 -25.85
N ILE A 10 18.91 15.99 -24.54
CA ILE A 10 19.52 15.04 -23.60
C ILE A 10 18.77 13.71 -23.67
N THR A 11 19.39 12.73 -24.32
CA THR A 11 18.86 11.36 -24.52
C THR A 11 19.53 10.31 -23.63
N GLN A 12 20.48 10.71 -22.80
CA GLN A 12 21.19 9.80 -21.90
C GLN A 12 20.34 9.53 -20.65
N VAL A 13 19.95 8.26 -20.46
CA VAL A 13 19.02 7.82 -19.41
C VAL A 13 19.44 8.26 -18.00
N ASN A 14 20.75 8.23 -17.70
CA ASN A 14 21.27 8.65 -16.39
C ASN A 14 20.98 10.12 -16.05
N PHE A 15 20.69 10.95 -17.05
CA PHE A 15 20.37 12.37 -16.88
C PHE A 15 18.86 12.64 -16.90
N TYR A 16 18.01 11.63 -17.12
CA TYR A 16 16.56 11.83 -17.20
C TYR A 16 15.94 12.45 -15.94
N PRO A 17 16.30 12.05 -14.70
CA PRO A 17 15.72 12.67 -13.51
C PRO A 17 15.99 14.18 -13.41
N GLU A 18 17.24 14.58 -13.64
CA GLU A 18 17.65 15.98 -13.56
C GLU A 18 17.15 16.78 -14.76
N ARG A 19 17.18 16.19 -15.96
CA ARG A 19 16.60 16.79 -17.17
C ARG A 19 15.12 17.06 -16.98
N ASP A 20 14.35 16.08 -16.52
CA ASP A 20 12.90 16.19 -16.36
C ASP A 20 12.56 17.23 -15.29
N ARG A 21 13.32 17.28 -14.18
CA ARG A 21 13.19 18.33 -13.16
C ARG A 21 13.35 19.73 -13.77
N LEU A 22 14.43 19.95 -14.52
CA LEU A 22 14.70 21.25 -15.15
C LEU A 22 13.69 21.59 -16.26
N LEU A 23 13.22 20.59 -17.02
CA LEU A 23 12.16 20.79 -18.01
C LEU A 23 10.84 21.18 -17.35
N ILE A 24 10.44 20.53 -16.25
CA ILE A 24 9.25 20.91 -15.50
C ILE A 24 9.36 22.35 -14.99
N GLU A 25 10.51 22.74 -14.43
CA GLU A 25 10.77 24.11 -13.97
C GLU A 25 10.67 25.13 -15.12
N ALA A 26 11.29 24.84 -16.27
CA ALA A 26 11.25 25.71 -17.45
C ALA A 26 9.83 25.85 -18.01
N TYR A 27 9.11 24.72 -18.21
CA TYR A 27 7.74 24.76 -18.69
C TYR A 27 6.77 25.42 -17.71
N LEU A 28 7.06 25.40 -16.41
CA LEU A 28 6.26 26.11 -15.41
C LEU A 28 6.40 27.62 -15.55
N LEU A 29 7.63 28.11 -15.79
CA LEU A 29 7.89 29.54 -16.06
C LEU A 29 7.19 30.01 -17.34
N ASP A 30 7.10 29.15 -18.34
CA ASP A 30 6.43 29.44 -19.61
C ASP A 30 4.91 29.18 -19.60
N GLY A 31 4.35 28.71 -18.48
CA GLY A 31 2.94 28.36 -18.35
C GLY A 31 2.50 27.13 -19.18
N ASN A 32 3.45 26.35 -19.69
CA ASN A 32 3.19 25.20 -20.56
C ASN A 32 2.87 23.92 -19.75
N THR A 33 1.67 23.88 -19.21
CA THR A 33 1.17 22.74 -18.42
C THR A 33 1.01 21.45 -19.23
N VAL A 34 0.89 21.54 -20.57
CA VAL A 34 0.77 20.38 -21.45
C VAL A 34 2.05 19.56 -21.44
N GLU A 35 3.22 20.21 -21.54
CA GLU A 35 4.50 19.49 -21.50
C GLU A 35 4.84 18.98 -20.11
N ILE A 36 4.51 19.72 -19.05
CA ILE A 36 4.63 19.25 -17.65
C ILE A 36 3.86 17.94 -17.46
N LYS A 37 2.61 17.89 -17.92
CA LYS A 37 1.77 16.69 -17.85
C LYS A 37 2.39 15.50 -18.58
N LYS A 38 2.93 15.71 -19.78
CA LYS A 38 3.56 14.63 -20.55
C LYS A 38 4.74 14.02 -19.81
N ILE A 39 5.57 14.86 -19.17
CA ILE A 39 6.71 14.40 -18.35
C ILE A 39 6.19 13.53 -17.20
N TYR A 40 5.25 14.04 -16.39
CA TYR A 40 4.71 13.25 -15.28
C TYR A 40 4.03 11.97 -15.74
N TYR A 41 3.27 12.02 -16.85
CA TYR A 41 2.60 10.85 -17.40
C TYR A 41 3.59 9.76 -17.80
N ASN A 42 4.71 10.11 -18.45
CA ASN A 42 5.76 9.14 -18.78
C ASN A 42 6.39 8.56 -17.50
N GLN A 43 6.65 9.40 -16.50
CA GLN A 43 7.24 8.97 -15.23
C GLN A 43 6.36 7.99 -14.44
N ILE A 44 5.03 7.99 -14.64
CA ILE A 44 4.13 6.98 -14.02
C ILE A 44 4.59 5.56 -14.37
N PHE A 45 5.06 5.35 -15.61
CA PHE A 45 5.34 4.03 -16.18
C PHE A 45 6.84 3.79 -16.51
N ASP A 46 7.73 4.75 -16.21
CA ASP A 46 9.17 4.72 -16.58
C ASP A 46 10.01 3.71 -15.77
N SER A 47 9.41 3.00 -14.81
CA SER A 47 10.11 2.02 -13.99
C SER A 47 9.36 0.70 -13.91
N TYR A 48 10.02 -0.33 -13.35
CA TYR A 48 9.38 -1.63 -13.09
C TYR A 48 8.12 -1.52 -12.22
N ARG A 49 7.93 -0.41 -11.49
CA ARG A 49 6.77 -0.12 -10.65
C ARG A 49 6.04 1.15 -11.11
N ILE A 50 4.76 1.24 -10.75
CA ILE A 50 3.97 2.44 -10.96
C ILE A 50 4.48 3.54 -10.03
N ASN A 51 4.83 4.69 -10.59
CA ASN A 51 5.20 5.86 -9.80
C ASN A 51 3.95 6.64 -9.40
N THR A 52 3.40 6.30 -8.24
CA THR A 52 2.24 6.94 -7.60
C THR A 52 2.45 8.45 -7.36
N GLY A 53 3.68 8.87 -7.05
CA GLY A 53 4.04 10.28 -6.89
C GLY A 53 3.99 11.07 -8.20
N ALA A 54 4.41 10.46 -9.31
CA ALA A 54 4.25 11.05 -10.64
C ALA A 54 2.77 11.16 -11.02
N TYR A 55 1.95 10.15 -10.70
CA TYR A 55 0.50 10.21 -10.89
C TYR A 55 -0.15 11.36 -10.11
N LEU A 56 0.18 11.51 -8.82
CA LEU A 56 -0.30 12.65 -8.01
C LEU A 56 0.13 14.01 -8.56
N SER A 57 1.27 14.08 -9.25
CA SER A 57 1.74 15.30 -9.89
C SER A 57 1.06 15.55 -11.24
N TYR A 58 0.78 14.49 -12.00
CA TYR A 58 0.02 14.54 -13.25
C TYR A 58 -1.40 15.08 -13.05
N ILE A 59 -2.13 14.56 -12.07
CA ILE A 59 -3.54 14.95 -11.83
C ILE A 59 -3.72 16.40 -11.37
N LYS A 60 -2.66 17.08 -10.92
CA LYS A 60 -2.71 18.52 -10.60
C LYS A 60 -2.98 19.40 -11.82
N TYR A 61 -2.63 18.90 -13.00
CA TYR A 61 -2.74 19.61 -14.27
C TYR A 61 -3.74 18.95 -15.21
N ALA A 62 -4.05 17.66 -15.00
CA ALA A 62 -4.97 16.91 -15.83
C ALA A 62 -6.44 17.30 -15.58
N ASN A 63 -7.25 17.22 -16.63
CA ASN A 63 -8.71 17.31 -16.49
C ASN A 63 -9.29 15.97 -15.99
N ALA A 64 -10.61 15.91 -15.82
CA ALA A 64 -11.28 14.72 -15.32
C ALA A 64 -11.15 13.50 -16.25
N GLU A 65 -11.29 13.68 -17.55
CA GLU A 65 -11.19 12.60 -18.55
C GLU A 65 -9.77 12.02 -18.59
N GLU A 66 -8.77 12.89 -18.64
CA GLU A 66 -7.35 12.52 -18.61
C GLU A 66 -6.97 11.80 -17.31
N SER A 67 -7.49 12.26 -16.17
CA SER A 67 -7.29 11.60 -14.89
C SER A 67 -7.90 10.19 -14.87
N GLN A 68 -9.09 10.01 -15.45
CA GLN A 68 -9.73 8.70 -15.57
C GLN A 68 -8.97 7.76 -16.52
N GLU A 69 -8.48 8.27 -17.65
CA GLU A 69 -7.66 7.49 -18.58
C GLU A 69 -6.37 7.00 -17.90
N ALA A 70 -5.67 7.89 -17.18
CA ALA A 70 -4.46 7.53 -16.45
C ALA A 70 -4.75 6.49 -15.36
N LYS A 71 -5.84 6.66 -14.58
CA LYS A 71 -6.30 5.66 -13.60
C LYS A 71 -6.53 4.30 -14.25
N GLN A 72 -7.23 4.28 -15.39
CA GLN A 72 -7.56 3.04 -16.08
C GLN A 72 -6.31 2.29 -16.54
N LYS A 73 -5.33 3.00 -17.11
CA LYS A 73 -4.04 2.41 -17.52
C LYS A 73 -3.22 1.90 -16.34
N ILE A 74 -3.24 2.60 -15.20
CA ILE A 74 -2.59 2.11 -13.97
C ILE A 74 -3.25 0.80 -13.51
N LYS A 75 -4.59 0.73 -13.51
CA LYS A 75 -5.33 -0.50 -13.15
C LYS A 75 -5.00 -1.66 -14.07
N GLU A 76 -4.93 -1.43 -15.39
CA GLU A 76 -4.52 -2.45 -16.37
C GLU A 76 -3.11 -2.97 -16.07
N HIS A 77 -2.17 -2.08 -15.76
CA HIS A 77 -0.79 -2.46 -15.42
C HIS A 77 -0.68 -3.25 -14.11
N ILE A 78 -1.49 -2.91 -13.12
CA ILE A 78 -1.55 -3.64 -11.85
C ILE A 78 -2.16 -5.03 -12.06
N ASN A 79 -3.26 -5.12 -12.82
CA ASN A 79 -3.94 -6.39 -13.09
C ASN A 79 -3.11 -7.36 -13.94
N ALA A 80 -2.12 -6.85 -14.69
CA ALA A 80 -1.20 -7.67 -15.46
C ALA A 80 -0.07 -8.30 -14.62
N LYS A 81 -0.04 -8.06 -13.29
CA LYS A 81 1.01 -8.53 -12.39
C LYS A 81 0.41 -9.23 -11.18
N ASP A 82 1.22 -10.08 -10.55
CA ASP A 82 0.87 -10.69 -9.28
C ASP A 82 0.68 -9.61 -8.20
N PHE A 83 -0.22 -9.89 -7.26
CA PHE A 83 -0.50 -8.99 -6.15
C PHE A 83 0.78 -8.71 -5.36
N GLY A 84 1.08 -7.43 -5.15
CA GLY A 84 2.27 -7.00 -4.43
C GLY A 84 2.04 -5.77 -3.57
N VAL A 85 3.06 -5.39 -2.81
CA VAL A 85 3.03 -4.14 -2.01
C VAL A 85 2.74 -2.90 -2.87
N GLU A 86 3.20 -2.90 -4.12
CA GLU A 86 2.95 -1.85 -5.11
C GLU A 86 1.46 -1.74 -5.46
N THR A 87 0.72 -2.85 -5.46
CA THR A 87 -0.73 -2.88 -5.67
C THR A 87 -1.47 -2.14 -4.55
N ILE A 88 -1.04 -2.34 -3.30
CA ILE A 88 -1.61 -1.66 -2.13
C ILE A 88 -1.42 -0.16 -2.25
N GLU A 89 -0.19 0.28 -2.52
CA GLU A 89 0.14 1.70 -2.62
C GLU A 89 -0.59 2.37 -3.79
N ALA A 90 -0.62 1.72 -4.96
CA ALA A 90 -1.22 2.29 -6.15
C ALA A 90 -2.74 2.41 -6.01
N LEU A 91 -3.45 1.33 -5.63
CA LEU A 91 -4.91 1.40 -5.48
C LEU A 91 -5.34 2.37 -4.37
N TYR A 92 -4.58 2.45 -3.27
CA TYR A 92 -4.79 3.48 -2.25
C TYR A 92 -4.62 4.89 -2.81
N THR A 93 -3.55 5.14 -3.58
CA THR A 93 -3.27 6.46 -4.18
C THR A 93 -4.34 6.87 -5.19
N LEU A 94 -4.88 5.93 -5.95
CA LEU A 94 -5.96 6.18 -6.91
C LEU A 94 -7.32 6.44 -6.24
N GLY A 95 -7.47 6.12 -4.95
CA GLY A 95 -8.75 6.12 -4.24
C GLY A 95 -9.64 4.94 -4.62
N GLU A 96 -9.08 3.88 -5.19
CA GLU A 96 -9.80 2.69 -5.68
C GLU A 96 -9.92 1.66 -4.55
N TYR A 97 -10.62 2.06 -3.48
CA TYR A 97 -10.64 1.32 -2.23
C TYR A 97 -11.43 0.01 -2.29
N ASP A 98 -12.48 -0.07 -3.11
CA ASP A 98 -13.22 -1.31 -3.34
C ASP A 98 -12.33 -2.34 -4.04
N LEU A 99 -11.60 -1.93 -5.09
CA LEU A 99 -10.65 -2.80 -5.78
C LEU A 99 -9.48 -3.22 -4.87
N LEU A 100 -9.03 -2.33 -3.98
CA LEU A 100 -8.03 -2.69 -2.98
C LEU A 100 -8.54 -3.75 -2.00
N GLU A 101 -9.79 -3.63 -1.56
CA GLU A 101 -10.41 -4.63 -0.71
C GLU A 101 -10.54 -5.98 -1.41
N ASP A 102 -11.04 -6.00 -2.65
CA ASP A 102 -11.13 -7.21 -3.47
C ASP A 102 -9.77 -7.90 -3.59
N ALA A 103 -8.74 -7.15 -3.99
CA ALA A 103 -7.39 -7.68 -4.18
C ALA A 103 -6.80 -8.24 -2.86
N LEU A 104 -7.02 -7.58 -1.73
CA LEU A 104 -6.56 -8.05 -0.42
C LEU A 104 -7.33 -9.28 0.07
N VAL A 105 -8.64 -9.34 -0.18
CA VAL A 105 -9.47 -10.50 0.18
C VAL A 105 -9.05 -11.72 -0.64
N ASP A 106 -8.85 -11.56 -1.95
CA ASP A 106 -8.41 -12.63 -2.83
C ASP A 106 -7.01 -13.11 -2.44
N PHE A 107 -6.07 -12.19 -2.20
CA PHE A 107 -4.72 -12.54 -1.73
C PHE A 107 -4.76 -13.25 -0.37
N ALA A 108 -5.60 -12.81 0.58
CA ALA A 108 -5.71 -13.44 1.89
C ALA A 108 -6.20 -14.91 1.82
N LYS A 109 -6.87 -15.31 0.73
CA LYS A 109 -7.34 -16.69 0.51
C LYS A 109 -6.24 -17.61 -0.05
N THR A 110 -5.15 -17.08 -0.60
CA THR A 110 -4.09 -17.91 -1.23
C THR A 110 -3.13 -18.55 -0.22
N ASN A 111 -3.07 -18.04 1.03
CA ASN A 111 -2.05 -18.37 2.04
C ASN A 111 -0.60 -18.07 1.60
N GLU A 112 -0.41 -17.28 0.55
CA GLU A 112 0.91 -16.85 0.11
C GLU A 112 1.52 -15.83 1.08
N GLU A 113 2.85 -15.72 1.03
CA GLU A 113 3.59 -14.77 1.83
C GLU A 113 3.99 -13.57 0.97
N LEU A 114 3.80 -12.37 1.48
CA LEU A 114 4.18 -11.13 0.81
C LEU A 114 5.38 -10.52 1.52
N ASP A 115 6.50 -10.35 0.82
CA ASP A 115 7.64 -9.58 1.32
C ASP A 115 7.30 -8.09 1.29
N LEU A 116 7.11 -7.51 2.47
CA LEU A 116 6.71 -6.11 2.59
C LEU A 116 7.94 -5.21 2.66
N ARG A 117 8.05 -4.33 1.66
CA ARG A 117 8.95 -3.18 1.65
C ARG A 117 8.21 -1.94 2.17
N TYR A 118 8.96 -0.93 2.62
CA TYR A 118 8.41 0.34 3.08
C TYR A 118 7.29 0.22 4.13
N VAL A 119 7.46 -0.71 5.09
CA VAL A 119 6.45 -1.06 6.11
C VAL A 119 5.88 0.13 6.90
N SER A 120 6.61 1.24 7.00
CA SER A 120 6.12 2.47 7.63
C SER A 120 4.95 3.08 6.86
N ASP A 121 5.03 3.13 5.53
CA ASP A 121 3.99 3.75 4.70
C ASP A 121 2.76 2.85 4.58
N ILE A 122 2.97 1.53 4.54
CA ILE A 122 1.88 0.54 4.61
C ILE A 122 1.09 0.65 5.93
N ARG A 123 1.77 0.91 7.06
CA ARG A 123 1.08 1.22 8.33
C ARG A 123 0.28 2.51 8.28
N LYS A 124 0.78 3.55 7.60
CA LYS A 124 0.04 4.80 7.43
C LYS A 124 -1.22 4.57 6.60
N ILE A 125 -1.12 3.84 5.49
CA ILE A 125 -2.25 3.48 4.62
C ILE A 125 -3.36 2.77 5.41
N SER A 126 -3.03 1.71 6.15
CA SER A 126 -4.04 1.02 6.97
C SER A 126 -4.68 1.93 8.02
N THR A 127 -3.92 2.86 8.61
CA THR A 127 -4.47 3.79 9.61
C THR A 127 -5.41 4.80 8.97
N SER A 128 -5.02 5.40 7.85
CA SER A 128 -5.82 6.45 7.19
C SER A 128 -7.15 5.91 6.69
N ILE A 129 -7.18 4.68 6.15
CA ILE A 129 -8.39 4.10 5.57
C ILE A 129 -9.28 3.37 6.60
N SER A 130 -8.79 3.13 7.82
CA SER A 130 -9.45 2.25 8.81
C SER A 130 -10.92 2.56 9.10
N LYS A 131 -11.35 3.82 9.03
CA LYS A 131 -12.75 4.21 9.28
C LYS A 131 -13.67 3.97 8.09
N GLU A 132 -13.13 4.07 6.88
CA GLU A 132 -13.89 3.94 5.62
C GLU A 132 -13.90 2.50 5.12
N LYS A 133 -12.73 1.84 5.19
CA LYS A 133 -12.54 0.41 4.84
C LYS A 133 -11.84 -0.32 5.97
N PRO A 134 -12.55 -0.68 7.04
CA PRO A 134 -11.96 -1.36 8.18
C PRO A 134 -11.41 -2.75 7.81
N LEU A 135 -12.05 -3.49 6.90
CA LEU A 135 -11.55 -4.80 6.46
C LEU A 135 -10.20 -4.68 5.74
N VAL A 136 -10.04 -3.69 4.85
CA VAL A 136 -8.75 -3.36 4.21
C VAL A 136 -7.69 -3.09 5.26
N ALA A 137 -7.99 -2.27 6.26
CA ALA A 137 -7.04 -1.93 7.31
C ALA A 137 -6.64 -3.16 8.15
N VAL A 138 -7.59 -4.05 8.48
CA VAL A 138 -7.31 -5.33 9.15
C VAL A 138 -6.37 -6.18 8.30
N LEU A 139 -6.69 -6.38 7.02
CA LEU A 139 -5.90 -7.24 6.13
C LEU A 139 -4.47 -6.73 5.96
N ILE A 140 -4.27 -5.43 5.77
CA ILE A 140 -2.93 -4.82 5.70
C ILE A 140 -2.15 -5.05 7.00
N ARG A 141 -2.78 -4.89 8.16
CA ARG A 141 -2.12 -5.15 9.46
C ARG A 141 -1.76 -6.62 9.64
N ARG A 142 -2.60 -7.54 9.17
CA ARG A 142 -2.30 -8.98 9.15
C ARG A 142 -1.14 -9.34 8.22
N LEU A 143 -1.03 -8.68 7.06
CA LEU A 143 0.13 -8.83 6.18
C LEU A 143 1.43 -8.41 6.88
N LEU A 144 1.42 -7.29 7.61
CA LEU A 144 2.58 -6.82 8.40
C LEU A 144 2.98 -7.80 9.50
N VAL A 145 2.01 -8.42 10.18
CA VAL A 145 2.27 -9.48 11.16
C VAL A 145 2.88 -10.70 10.48
N ALA A 146 2.30 -11.15 9.37
CA ALA A 146 2.76 -12.32 8.62
C ALA A 146 4.19 -12.13 8.09
N ASP A 147 4.50 -10.98 7.46
CA ASP A 147 5.84 -10.64 6.99
C ASP A 147 6.90 -10.72 8.10
N CYS A 148 6.58 -10.19 9.29
CA CYS A 148 7.49 -10.23 10.43
C CYS A 148 7.70 -11.66 10.97
N LEU A 149 6.61 -12.41 11.14
CA LEU A 149 6.66 -13.75 11.72
C LEU A 149 7.28 -14.76 10.75
N ASN A 150 6.82 -14.81 9.50
CA ASN A 150 7.35 -15.72 8.49
C ASN A 150 8.81 -15.42 8.17
N GLY A 151 9.18 -14.15 8.03
CA GLY A 151 10.57 -13.72 7.81
C GLY A 151 11.51 -13.87 9.02
N GLY A 152 11.01 -14.36 10.15
CA GLY A 152 11.85 -14.57 11.35
C GLY A 152 12.43 -13.29 11.93
N LYS A 153 11.81 -12.13 11.70
CA LYS A 153 12.37 -10.80 11.95
C LYS A 153 12.21 -10.40 13.43
N SER A 154 12.83 -11.15 14.35
CA SER A 154 12.61 -11.06 15.82
C SER A 154 12.86 -9.67 16.43
N LYS A 155 13.79 -8.90 15.87
CA LYS A 155 14.04 -7.49 16.23
C LYS A 155 12.79 -6.61 16.11
N TYR A 156 11.82 -6.99 15.27
CA TYR A 156 10.62 -6.21 14.99
C TYR A 156 9.35 -6.79 15.62
N TYR A 157 9.46 -7.73 16.58
CA TYR A 157 8.28 -8.29 17.24
C TYR A 157 7.42 -7.25 17.95
N ASP A 158 8.00 -6.19 18.51
CA ASP A 158 7.21 -5.11 19.11
C ASP A 158 6.30 -4.42 18.08
N TYR A 159 6.79 -4.26 16.85
CA TYR A 159 5.98 -3.74 15.75
C TYR A 159 4.90 -4.74 15.32
N ALA A 160 5.22 -6.04 15.21
CA ALA A 160 4.23 -7.05 14.87
C ALA A 160 3.12 -7.17 15.93
N VAL A 161 3.45 -7.03 17.21
CA VAL A 161 2.46 -7.00 18.30
C VAL A 161 1.57 -5.76 18.18
N SER A 162 2.16 -4.60 17.88
CA SER A 162 1.41 -3.37 17.61
C SER A 162 0.50 -3.49 16.39
N ASP A 163 0.99 -4.12 15.31
CA ASP A 163 0.22 -4.38 14.10
C ASP A 163 -0.94 -5.35 14.38
N LEU A 164 -0.70 -6.41 15.14
CA LEU A 164 -1.75 -7.35 15.57
C LEU A 164 -2.81 -6.65 16.42
N LYS A 165 -2.40 -5.82 17.38
CA LYS A 165 -3.32 -4.99 18.18
C LYS A 165 -4.20 -4.11 17.29
N LYS A 166 -3.60 -3.43 16.30
CA LYS A 166 -4.35 -2.60 15.35
C LYS A 166 -5.30 -3.40 14.47
N ALA A 167 -4.91 -4.60 14.02
CA ALA A 167 -5.81 -5.49 13.30
C ALA A 167 -7.03 -5.91 14.14
N ILE A 168 -6.85 -6.08 15.44
CA ILE A 168 -7.93 -6.40 16.37
C ILE A 168 -8.86 -5.18 16.56
N GLU A 169 -8.28 -4.01 16.84
CA GLU A 169 -9.03 -2.75 17.01
C GLU A 169 -9.85 -2.37 15.77
N PHE A 170 -9.26 -2.46 14.57
CA PHE A 170 -9.98 -2.19 13.32
C PHE A 170 -11.06 -3.24 13.05
N GLY A 171 -10.85 -4.48 13.50
CA GLY A 171 -11.82 -5.57 13.38
C GLY A 171 -13.12 -5.33 14.15
N GLU A 172 -13.12 -4.45 15.17
CA GLU A 172 -14.33 -4.11 15.94
C GLU A 172 -15.42 -3.44 15.11
N ILE A 173 -15.03 -2.72 14.06
CA ILE A 173 -15.94 -1.95 13.21
C ILE A 173 -16.16 -2.60 11.83
N VAL A 174 -15.66 -3.82 11.63
CA VAL A 174 -15.90 -4.58 10.38
C VAL A 174 -17.28 -5.24 10.45
N GLU A 175 -18.20 -4.77 9.63
CA GLU A 175 -19.56 -5.32 9.52
C GLU A 175 -19.63 -6.57 8.62
N ASN A 176 -18.86 -6.58 7.53
CA ASN A 176 -18.82 -7.69 6.58
C ASN A 176 -17.39 -8.21 6.44
N TRP A 177 -17.17 -9.47 6.83
CA TRP A 177 -15.85 -10.10 6.80
C TRP A 177 -15.53 -10.77 5.46
N ARG A 178 -16.46 -10.88 4.50
CA ARG A 178 -16.21 -11.44 3.16
C ARG A 178 -15.48 -12.79 3.18
N GLU A 179 -15.88 -13.67 4.10
CA GLU A 179 -15.28 -15.00 4.35
C GLU A 179 -13.85 -14.98 4.93
N ILE A 180 -13.31 -13.81 5.24
CA ILE A 180 -12.06 -13.67 5.97
C ILE A 180 -12.28 -14.03 7.44
N GLN A 181 -11.29 -14.71 8.03
CA GLN A 181 -11.33 -15.11 9.44
C GLN A 181 -11.52 -13.92 10.38
N HIS A 182 -12.47 -14.01 11.30
CA HIS A 182 -12.63 -13.07 12.41
C HIS A 182 -11.37 -13.03 13.32
N PRO A 183 -11.19 -11.98 14.14
CA PRO A 183 -9.97 -11.78 14.93
C PRO A 183 -9.58 -12.97 15.81
N ILE A 184 -10.55 -13.62 16.47
CA ILE A 184 -10.29 -14.77 17.33
C ILE A 184 -9.81 -16.01 16.55
N VAL A 185 -10.39 -16.25 15.38
CA VAL A 185 -10.01 -17.37 14.51
C VAL A 185 -8.61 -17.14 13.95
N TYR A 186 -8.34 -15.91 13.49
CA TYR A 186 -7.02 -15.53 12.98
C TYR A 186 -5.94 -15.62 14.07
N PHE A 187 -6.25 -15.20 15.31
CA PHE A 187 -5.31 -15.29 16.42
C PHE A 187 -4.96 -16.74 16.76
N ASN A 188 -5.94 -17.64 16.80
CA ASN A 188 -5.71 -19.07 17.01
C ASN A 188 -4.88 -19.68 15.87
N PHE A 189 -5.14 -19.28 14.63
CA PHE A 189 -4.31 -19.66 13.49
C PHE A 189 -2.85 -19.22 13.66
N LEU A 190 -2.60 -17.98 14.11
CA LEU A 190 -1.25 -17.50 14.39
C LEU A 190 -0.56 -18.34 15.48
N ILE A 191 -1.28 -18.69 16.55
CA ILE A 191 -0.75 -19.57 17.62
C ILE A 191 -0.28 -20.88 17.02
N GLU A 192 -1.13 -21.57 16.26
CA GLU A 192 -0.78 -22.87 15.69
C GLU A 192 0.41 -22.79 14.72
N ARG A 193 0.42 -21.80 13.83
CA ARG A 193 1.50 -21.62 12.85
C ARG A 193 2.83 -21.21 13.50
N HIS A 194 2.79 -20.42 14.57
CA HIS A 194 3.97 -19.74 15.12
C HIS A 194 4.26 -20.05 16.60
N LYS A 195 3.71 -21.13 17.18
CA LYS A 195 3.88 -21.50 18.60
C LYS A 195 5.31 -21.51 19.14
N ARG A 196 6.31 -21.76 18.29
CA ARG A 196 7.73 -21.79 18.68
C ARG A 196 8.36 -20.39 18.85
N LYS A 197 7.70 -19.32 18.41
CA LYS A 197 8.21 -17.94 18.51
C LYS A 197 7.92 -17.34 19.90
N VAL A 198 8.49 -17.95 20.94
CA VAL A 198 8.24 -17.59 22.35
C VAL A 198 8.42 -16.10 22.62
N GLY A 199 9.45 -15.47 22.04
CA GLY A 199 9.70 -14.03 22.20
C GLY A 199 8.59 -13.13 21.65
N PHE A 200 7.84 -13.58 20.64
CA PHE A 200 6.67 -12.87 20.15
C PHE A 200 5.49 -13.08 21.11
N TRP A 201 5.24 -14.32 21.53
CA TRP A 201 4.12 -14.65 22.41
C TRP A 201 4.22 -14.01 23.80
N ASN A 202 5.43 -13.88 24.35
CA ASN A 202 5.63 -13.14 25.60
C ASN A 202 5.17 -11.69 25.46
N ARG A 203 5.52 -11.01 24.35
CA ARG A 203 5.09 -9.63 24.09
C ARG A 203 3.58 -9.52 23.84
N VAL A 204 2.98 -10.52 23.19
CA VAL A 204 1.53 -10.61 23.01
C VAL A 204 0.82 -10.69 24.36
N ALA A 205 1.36 -11.50 25.29
CA ALA A 205 0.86 -11.62 26.65
C ALA A 205 1.06 -10.31 27.45
N ASP A 206 2.24 -9.70 27.39
CA ASP A 206 2.53 -8.42 28.05
C ASP A 206 1.59 -7.30 27.56
N ALA A 207 1.20 -7.36 26.28
CA ALA A 207 0.25 -6.41 25.68
C ALA A 207 -1.23 -6.73 25.94
N ASN A 208 -1.54 -7.81 26.67
CA ASN A 208 -2.91 -8.27 27.00
C ASN A 208 -3.82 -8.42 25.77
N LEU A 209 -3.27 -8.91 24.65
CA LEU A 209 -4.04 -9.01 23.41
C LEU A 209 -5.09 -10.12 23.44
N LYS A 210 -4.88 -11.16 24.26
CA LYS A 210 -5.86 -12.25 24.39
C LYS A 210 -7.15 -11.72 25.01
N GLU A 211 -7.04 -10.96 26.09
CA GLU A 211 -8.15 -10.33 26.79
C GLU A 211 -8.86 -9.32 25.87
N LEU A 212 -8.11 -8.59 25.04
CA LEU A 212 -8.69 -7.68 24.04
C LEU A 212 -9.56 -8.44 23.02
N ILE A 213 -9.05 -9.55 22.48
CA ILE A 213 -9.77 -10.37 21.49
C ILE A 213 -11.03 -10.98 22.10
N GLU A 214 -10.95 -11.50 23.33
CA GLU A 214 -12.09 -12.12 24.01
C GLU A 214 -13.22 -11.12 24.26
N LYS A 215 -12.89 -9.87 24.64
CA LYS A 215 -13.87 -8.80 24.80
C LYS A 215 -14.62 -8.46 23.52
N ILE A 216 -13.94 -8.53 22.38
CA ILE A 216 -14.55 -8.23 21.07
C ILE A 216 -15.41 -9.41 20.62
N HIS A 217 -14.94 -10.64 20.84
CA HIS A 217 -15.72 -11.83 20.49
C HIS A 217 -17.04 -11.91 21.25
N GLN A 218 -17.11 -11.44 22.50
CA GLN A 218 -18.34 -11.42 23.29
C GLN A 218 -19.35 -10.34 22.85
N LYS A 219 -18.95 -9.38 22.02
CA LYS A 219 -19.81 -8.28 21.53
C LYS A 219 -20.46 -8.56 20.17
N ASN A 220 -19.93 -9.54 19.42
CA ASN A 220 -20.37 -9.93 18.09
C ASN A 220 -21.09 -11.28 18.13
#